data_AF-A8GPV6-F1
#
_entry.id   AF-A8GPV6-F1
#
_cell.length_a   1.000
_cell.length_b   1.000
_cell.length_c   1.000
_cell.angle_alpha   90.00
_cell.angle_beta   90.00
_cell.angle_gamma   90.00
#
_symmetry.space_group_name_H-M   'P 1'
#
loop_
_entity.id
_entity.type
_entity.pdbx_description
1 polymer ?
#
loop_
_entity_poly.entity_id
_entity_poly.type
_entity_poly.pdbx_seq_one_letter_code
_entity_poly.pdbx_strand_id
1 'polypeptide(L)' 'MALATKVKEFLEEKLKQEKINRKYLSEVTNIPYTTVSRIMRAEANREFNPEIDTILKIAKYFNCTMDEVIKRKVPHNS' A
#
# COMPACT_ATOMS: atom_id res chain seq x y z
N MET A 1 10.63 -0.70 10.51
CA MET A 1 9.47 -1.33 9.85
C MET A 1 9.75 -1.46 8.36
N ALA A 2 9.57 -2.66 7.79
CA ALA A 2 9.80 -2.91 6.37
C ALA A 2 8.81 -2.13 5.48
N LEU A 3 9.20 -1.83 4.24
CA LEU A 3 8.38 -1.07 3.29
C LEU A 3 7.00 -1.72 3.08
N ALA A 4 6.95 -3.04 2.85
CA ALA A 4 5.69 -3.75 2.67
C ALA A 4 4.75 -3.64 3.87
N THR A 5 5.27 -3.61 5.10
CA THR A 5 4.45 -3.43 6.31
C THR A 5 3.84 -2.04 6.34
N LYS A 6 4.57 -1.00 5.94
CA LYS A 6 4.01 0.37 5.87
C LYS A 6 2.89 0.49 4.83
N VAL A 7 3.09 -0.10 3.65
CA VAL A 7 2.07 -0.14 2.60
C VAL A 7 0.85 -0.96 3.04
N LYS A 8 1.07 -2.07 3.76
CA LYS A 8 -0.01 -2.86 4.36
C LYS A 8 -0.87 -2.02 5.30
N GLU A 9 -0.26 -1.32 6.24
CA GLU A 9 -1.01 -0.48 7.20
C GLU A 9 -1.80 0.61 6.48
N PHE A 10 -1.19 1.27 5.50
CA PHE A 10 -1.88 2.27 4.69
C PHE A 10 -3.12 1.69 3.99
N LEU A 11 -2.99 0.50 3.38
CA LEU A 11 -4.12 -0.18 2.74
C LEU A 11 -5.19 -0.60 3.76
N GLU A 12 -4.82 -1.12 4.93
CA GLU A 12 -5.78 -1.49 5.97
C GLU A 12 -6.62 -0.30 6.42
N GLU A 13 -6.00 0.86 6.61
CA GLU A 13 -6.67 2.11 6.95
C GLU A 13 -7.65 2.53 5.84
N LYS A 14 -7.19 2.58 4.60
CA LYS A 14 -7.98 3.03 3.46
C LYS A 14 -9.13 2.10 3.09
N LEU A 15 -8.89 0.79 3.05
CA LEU A 15 -9.94 -0.21 2.79
C LEU A 15 -11.07 -0.11 3.81
N LYS A 16 -10.74 0.13 5.09
CA LYS A 16 -11.73 0.32 6.16
C LYS A 16 -12.48 1.65 6.02
N GLN A 17 -11.78 2.74 5.71
CA GLN A 17 -12.38 4.07 5.54
C GLN A 17 -13.37 4.11 4.37
N GLU A 18 -13.00 3.54 3.24
CA GLU A 18 -13.80 3.55 2.01
C GLU A 18 -14.79 2.37 1.93
N LYS A 19 -14.75 1.44 2.89
CA LYS A 19 -15.57 0.22 2.93
C LYS A 19 -15.43 -0.65 1.67
N ILE A 20 -14.24 -0.66 1.08
CA ILE A 20 -13.90 -1.48 -0.09
C ILE A 20 -13.11 -2.72 0.33
N ASN A 21 -13.14 -3.76 -0.50
CA ASN A 21 -12.41 -5.00 -0.24
C ASN A 21 -11.22 -5.17 -1.20
N ARG A 22 -10.34 -6.14 -0.90
CA ARG A 22 -9.11 -6.41 -1.65
C ARG A 22 -9.37 -6.78 -3.11
N LYS A 23 -10.48 -7.47 -3.39
CA LYS A 23 -10.87 -7.89 -4.74
C LYS A 23 -11.24 -6.67 -5.58
N TYR A 24 -12.09 -5.80 -5.03
CA TYR A 24 -12.46 -4.54 -5.66
C TYR A 24 -11.21 -3.68 -5.95
N LEU A 25 -10.32 -3.51 -4.95
CA LEU A 25 -9.07 -2.76 -5.15
C LEU A 25 -8.24 -3.33 -6.30
N SER A 26 -8.10 -4.66 -6.38
CA SER A 26 -7.36 -5.33 -7.45
C SER A 26 -7.95 -5.01 -8.83
N GLU A 27 -9.28 -5.07 -8.97
CA GLU A 27 -9.99 -4.81 -10.22
C GLU A 27 -9.83 -3.34 -10.66
N VAL A 28 -10.07 -2.37 -9.77
CA VAL A 28 -10.05 -0.95 -10.13
C VAL A 28 -8.65 -0.38 -10.34
N THR A 29 -7.63 -0.96 -9.71
CA THR A 29 -6.23 -0.52 -9.84
C THR A 29 -5.44 -1.28 -10.90
N ASN A 30 -6.02 -2.36 -11.45
CA ASN A 30 -5.32 -3.32 -12.30
C ASN A 30 -4.02 -3.85 -11.65
N ILE A 31 -4.06 -4.05 -10.32
CA ILE A 31 -3.01 -4.72 -9.55
C ILE A 31 -3.45 -6.17 -9.38
N PRO A 32 -2.61 -7.18 -9.67
CA PRO A 32 -2.98 -8.57 -9.47
C PRO A 32 -3.43 -8.84 -8.03
N TYR A 33 -4.53 -9.59 -7.87
CA TYR A 33 -5.07 -9.92 -6.55
C TYR A 33 -4.03 -10.63 -5.67
N THR A 34 -3.15 -11.43 -6.27
CA THR A 34 -2.02 -12.08 -5.61
C THR A 34 -1.06 -11.06 -5.00
N THR A 35 -0.76 -9.96 -5.71
CA THR A 35 0.07 -8.85 -5.22
C THR A 35 -0.61 -8.15 -4.06
N VAL A 36 -1.89 -7.77 -4.19
CA VAL A 36 -2.66 -7.16 -3.09
C VAL A 36 -2.67 -8.08 -1.86
N SER A 37 -2.94 -9.37 -2.05
CA SER A 37 -2.95 -10.36 -0.98
C SER A 37 -1.58 -10.54 -0.33
N ARG A 38 -0.49 -10.49 -1.10
CA ARG A 38 0.89 -10.59 -0.58
C ARG A 38 1.26 -9.36 0.26
N ILE A 39 0.83 -8.16 -0.14
CA ILE A 39 0.97 -6.93 0.66
C ILE A 39 0.18 -7.06 1.97
N MET A 40 -1.09 -7.49 1.91
CA MET A 40 -1.93 -7.63 3.12
C MET A 40 -1.42 -8.70 4.10
N ARG A 41 -0.59 -9.62 3.64
CA ARG A 41 0.11 -10.64 4.45
C ARG A 41 1.55 -10.25 4.76
N ALA A 42 1.94 -9.00 4.55
CA ALA A 42 3.28 -8.53 4.89
C ALA A 42 3.49 -8.56 6.41
N GLU A 43 4.68 -9.00 6.80
CA GLU A 43 5.17 -9.10 8.17
C GLU A 43 6.58 -8.55 8.23
N ALA A 44 7.02 -8.09 9.39
CA ALA A 44 8.30 -7.39 9.55
C ALA A 44 9.52 -8.23 9.11
N ASN A 45 9.43 -9.55 9.23
CA ASN A 45 10.53 -10.49 8.97
C ASN A 45 10.45 -11.18 7.59
N ARG A 46 9.53 -10.76 6.72
CA ARG A 46 9.32 -11.42 5.41
C ARG A 46 9.94 -10.61 4.28
N GLU A 47 10.77 -11.26 3.46
CA GLU A 47 11.34 -10.68 2.25
C GLU A 47 10.27 -10.54 1.15
N PHE A 48 9.61 -9.39 1.16
CA PHE A 48 8.77 -8.94 0.06
C PHE A 48 8.64 -7.43 0.14
N ASN A 49 8.81 -6.77 -1.00
CA ASN A 49 8.47 -5.37 -1.17
C ASN A 49 7.61 -5.21 -2.42
N PRO A 50 6.51 -4.44 -2.37
CA PRO A 50 5.77 -4.11 -3.57
C PRO A 50 6.65 -3.32 -4.54
N GLU A 51 6.44 -3.54 -5.83
CA GLU A 51 7.11 -2.77 -6.87
C GLU A 51 6.65 -1.30 -6.86
N ILE A 52 7.50 -0.42 -7.38
CA ILE A 52 7.22 1.02 -7.49
C ILE A 52 5.91 1.29 -8.25
N ASP A 53 5.66 0.56 -9.35
CA ASP A 53 4.41 0.67 -10.11
C ASP A 53 3.17 0.34 -9.27
N THR A 54 3.27 -0.67 -8.40
CA THR A 54 2.19 -1.03 -7.48
C THR A 54 1.91 0.09 -6.48
N ILE A 55 2.96 0.68 -5.91
CA ILE A 55 2.85 1.82 -4.98
C ILE A 55 2.24 3.03 -5.69
N LEU A 56 2.65 3.31 -6.94
CA LEU A 56 2.11 4.40 -7.75
C LEU A 56 0.63 4.20 -8.08
N LYS A 57 0.21 2.99 -8.44
CA LYS A 57 -1.20 2.67 -8.72
C LYS A 57 -2.09 2.85 -7.48
N ILE A 58 -1.60 2.42 -6.31
CA ILE A 58 -2.28 2.66 -5.02
C ILE A 58 -2.40 4.17 -4.77
N ALA A 59 -1.30 4.91 -4.92
CA ALA A 59 -1.25 6.35 -4.70
C ALA A 59 -2.27 7.10 -5.58
N LYS A 60 -2.30 6.76 -6.88
CA LYS A 60 -3.24 7.32 -7.86
C LYS A 60 -4.70 7.03 -7.49
N TYR A 61 -5.03 5.79 -7.11
CA TYR A 61 -6.39 5.41 -6.74
C TYR A 61 -6.89 6.19 -5.52
N PHE A 62 -6.06 6.31 -4.48
CA PHE A 62 -6.42 7.03 -3.26
C PHE A 62 -6.18 8.54 -3.34
N ASN A 63 -5.85 9.07 -4.52
CA ASN A 63 -5.53 10.47 -4.77
C ASN A 63 -4.53 11.05 -3.74
N CYS A 64 -3.43 10.34 -3.52
CA CYS A 64 -2.38 10.70 -2.57
C CYS A 64 -0.99 10.51 -3.18
N THR A 65 0.04 10.92 -2.46
CA THR A 65 1.44 10.76 -2.86
C THR A 65 1.97 9.37 -2.53
N MET A 66 3.01 8.93 -3.24
CA MET A 66 3.69 7.68 -2.90
C MET A 66 4.33 7.74 -1.50
N ASP A 67 4.78 8.92 -1.07
CA ASP A 67 5.36 9.13 0.26
C ASP A 67 4.33 8.85 1.37
N GLU A 68 3.06 9.21 1.17
CA GLU A 68 1.97 8.87 2.07
C GLU A 68 1.72 7.35 2.09
N VAL A 69 1.70 6.69 0.93
CA VAL A 69 1.50 5.23 0.83
C VAL A 69 2.58 4.47 1.59
N ILE A 70 3.83 4.93 1.53
CA ILE A 70 4.96 4.30 2.23
C ILE A 70 5.20 4.87 3.63
N LYS A 71 4.29 5.72 4.14
CA LYS A 71 4.39 6.41 5.44
C LYS A 71 5.78 7.04 5.67
N ARG A 72 6.32 7.73 4.66
CA ARG A 72 7.60 8.43 4.77
C ARG A 72 7.42 9.66 5.66
N LYS A 73 8.09 9.66 6.82
CA LYS A 73 8.27 10.89 7.60
C LYS A 73 9.42 11.67 6.97
N VAL A 74 9.14 12.84 6.42
CA VAL A 74 10.19 13.78 6.03
C VAL A 74 10.75 14.34 7.34
N PRO A 75 12.04 14.14 7.67
CA PRO A 75 12.62 14.83 8.81
C PRO A 75 12.58 16.33 8.54
N HIS A 76 11.89 17.07 9.41
CA HIS A 76 11.95 18.52 9.43
C HIS A 76 13.32 18.88 10.01
N ASN A 77 14.32 19.06 9.14
CA ASN A 77 15.54 19.75 9.52
C ASN A 77 15.20 21.24 9.54
N SER A 78 14.74 21.70 10.71
CA SER A 78 14.75 23.13 11.09
C SER A 78 16.15 23.55 11.49
#